data_AF-D9PNE8-F1
#
_entry.id   AF-D9PNE8-F1
#
_cell.length_a   1.000
_cell.length_b   1.000
_cell.length_c   1.000
_cell.angle_alpha   90.00
_cell.angle_beta   90.00
_cell.angle_gamma   90.00
#
_symmetry.space_group_name_H-M   'P 1'
#
loop_
_entity.id
_entity.type
_entity.pdbx_description
1 polymer ?
#
loop_
_entity_poly.entity_id
_entity_poly.type
_entity_poly.pdbx_seq_one_letter_code
_entity_poly.pdbx_strand_id
1 'polypeptide(L)'
;MDVGRHPNIELLAYSEIEKVEGEVGDFRVSVRRKARYVDESKCTGCGACAEKCPTVTSDEYNLGFGKAKAIFRYFAQGIPSTYTINANYCRQFQGKKCGVCAKVCQAGAIDYKQED
;
A
#
# COMPACT_ATOMS: atom_id res chain seq x y z
N MET A 1 -7.02 -7.33 -17.36
CA MET A 1 -6.25 -7.31 -16.09
C MET A 1 -4.82 -7.72 -16.40
N ASP A 2 -4.26 -7.17 -17.46
CA ASP A 2 -3.26 -7.92 -18.24
C ASP A 2 -1.85 -7.46 -17.87
N VAL A 3 -1.68 -6.15 -17.64
CA VAL A 3 -0.42 -5.56 -17.19
C VAL A 3 0.10 -6.16 -15.87
N GLY A 4 -0.79 -6.49 -14.93
CA GLY A 4 -0.41 -7.01 -13.61
C GLY A 4 0.03 -8.48 -13.61
N ARG A 5 -0.07 -9.18 -14.75
CA ARG A 5 0.32 -10.59 -14.90
C ARG A 5 1.16 -10.85 -16.15
N HIS A 6 1.56 -9.79 -16.86
CA HIS A 6 2.27 -9.92 -18.12
C HIS A 6 3.73 -10.36 -17.87
N PRO A 7 4.26 -11.39 -18.55
CA PRO A 7 5.57 -11.97 -18.22
C PRO A 7 6.75 -11.03 -18.48
N ASN A 8 6.58 -10.06 -19.39
CA ASN A 8 7.62 -9.10 -19.75
C ASN A 8 7.39 -7.70 -19.16
N ILE A 9 6.49 -7.55 -18.17
CA ILE A 9 6.22 -6.27 -17.52
C ILE A 9 6.35 -6.45 -16.00
N GLU A 10 7.21 -5.66 -15.39
CA GLU A 10 7.24 -5.51 -13.94
C GLU A 10 6.39 -4.30 -13.52
N LEU A 11 5.34 -4.54 -12.73
CA LEU A 11 4.47 -3.49 -12.22
C LEU A 11 4.96 -3.00 -10.86
N LEU A 12 5.63 -1.84 -10.83
CA LEU A 12 6.06 -1.16 -9.61
C LEU A 12 4.98 -0.19 -9.11
N ALA A 13 3.86 -0.73 -8.61
CA ALA A 13 2.80 0.09 -8.03
C ALA A 13 3.26 0.76 -6.72
N TYR A 14 2.68 1.92 -6.40
CA TYR A 14 3.02 2.71 -5.20
C TYR A 14 4.51 3.07 -5.12
N SER A 15 5.14 3.26 -6.28
CA SER A 15 6.57 3.60 -6.40
C SER A 15 6.74 4.92 -7.14
N GLU A 16 7.87 5.59 -6.92
CA GLU A 16 8.20 6.88 -7.53
C GLU A 16 9.61 6.83 -8.10
N ILE A 17 9.83 7.50 -9.24
CA ILE A 17 11.17 7.68 -9.79
C ILE A 17 11.88 8.75 -8.96
N GLU A 18 13.04 8.44 -8.40
CA GLU A 18 13.86 9.40 -7.65
C GLU A 18 14.97 10.00 -8.50
N LYS A 19 15.53 9.21 -9.43
CA LYS A 19 16.67 9.64 -10.23
C LYS A 19 16.64 8.98 -11.60
N VAL A 20 16.99 9.75 -12.62
CA VAL A 20 17.22 9.27 -13.98
C VAL A 20 18.57 9.80 -14.44
N GLU A 21 19.44 8.90 -14.87
CA GLU A 21 20.79 9.20 -15.34
C GLU A 21 21.07 8.45 -16.64
N GLY A 22 22.11 8.87 -17.34
CA GLY A 22 22.57 8.27 -18.59
C GLY A 22 22.05 9.00 -19.82
N GLU A 23 22.01 8.29 -20.94
CA GLU A 23 21.69 8.85 -22.25
C GLU A 23 20.81 7.89 -23.06
N VAL A 24 20.44 8.30 -24.28
CA VAL A 24 19.52 7.54 -25.14
C VAL A 24 20.07 6.13 -25.37
N GLY A 25 19.33 5.12 -24.88
CA GLY A 25 19.67 3.71 -25.01
C GLY A 25 20.44 3.11 -23.82
N ASP A 26 20.92 3.93 -22.88
CA ASP A 26 21.59 3.48 -21.65
C ASP A 26 21.15 4.36 -20.46
N PHE A 27 19.91 4.15 -20.01
CA PHE A 27 19.38 4.84 -18.84
C PHE A 27 19.56 4.01 -17.57
N ARG A 28 19.94 4.68 -16.50
CA ARG A 28 19.87 4.15 -15.14
C ARG A 28 18.82 4.92 -14.35
N VAL A 29 17.81 4.20 -13.87
CA VAL A 29 16.67 4.77 -13.16
C VAL A 29 16.64 4.21 -11.74
N SER A 30 16.67 5.10 -10.75
CA SER A 30 16.41 4.75 -9.36
C SER A 30 14.93 4.94 -9.06
N VAL A 31 14.27 3.87 -8.62
CA VAL A 31 12.85 3.86 -8.29
C VAL A 31 12.71 3.55 -6.80
N ARG A 32 12.10 4.45 -6.04
CA ARG A 32 11.73 4.22 -4.64
C ARG A 32 10.41 3.49 -4.57
N ARG A 33 10.41 2.33 -3.91
CA ARG A 33 9.21 1.53 -3.66
C ARG A 33 8.70 1.85 -2.26
N LYS A 34 7.66 2.67 -2.17
CA LYS A 34 7.17 3.13 -0.87
C LYS A 34 6.64 1.97 -0.04
N ALA A 35 6.96 1.94 1.25
CA ALA A 35 6.51 0.96 2.20
C ALA A 35 4.98 1.01 2.30
N ARG A 36 4.34 -0.11 2.01
CA ARG A 36 2.90 -0.28 2.23
C ARG A 36 2.59 -0.60 3.68
N TYR A 37 3.59 -1.03 4.43
CA TYR A 37 3.50 -1.70 5.73
C TYR A 37 2.61 -2.96 5.67
N VAL A 38 2.51 -3.53 4.48
CA VAL A 38 1.74 -4.72 4.16
C VAL A 38 2.53 -5.49 3.10
N ASP A 39 2.89 -6.71 3.44
CA ASP A 39 3.58 -7.66 2.56
C ASP A 39 2.64 -8.08 1.42
N GLU A 40 2.93 -7.61 0.21
CA GLU A 40 2.14 -7.87 -0.99
C GLU A 40 2.07 -9.35 -1.37
N SER A 41 3.09 -10.13 -1.00
CA SER A 41 3.14 -11.58 -1.30
C SER A 41 2.18 -12.40 -0.43
N LYS A 42 1.83 -11.88 0.75
CA LYS A 42 0.93 -12.53 1.71
C LYS A 42 -0.47 -11.95 1.70
N CYS A 43 -0.62 -10.67 1.33
CA CYS A 43 -1.90 -10.00 1.38
C CYS A 43 -2.91 -10.62 0.40
N THR A 44 -4.06 -11.08 0.90
CA THR A 44 -5.12 -11.66 0.08
C THR A 44 -6.17 -10.62 -0.38
N GLY A 45 -6.08 -9.38 0.09
CA GLY A 45 -7.05 -8.34 -0.23
C GLY A 45 -8.43 -8.51 0.44
N CYS A 46 -8.55 -9.34 1.49
CA CYS A 46 -9.85 -9.67 2.09
C CYS A 46 -10.57 -8.53 2.84
N GLY A 47 -9.83 -7.47 3.24
CA GLY A 47 -10.41 -6.27 3.85
C GLY A 47 -10.75 -6.31 5.33
N ALA A 48 -10.55 -7.44 6.02
CA ALA A 48 -10.80 -7.57 7.46
C ALA A 48 -10.03 -6.51 8.29
N CYS A 49 -8.81 -6.17 7.87
CA CYS A 49 -7.99 -5.18 8.52
C CYS A 49 -8.57 -3.74 8.45
N ALA A 50 -9.16 -3.36 7.32
CA ALA A 50 -9.79 -2.06 7.13
C ALA A 50 -11.10 -1.95 7.90
N GLU A 51 -11.91 -3.01 7.91
CA GLU A 51 -13.18 -3.06 8.66
C GLU A 51 -12.96 -2.78 10.16
N LYS A 52 -11.92 -3.40 10.75
CA LYS A 52 -11.61 -3.25 12.18
C LYS A 52 -10.74 -2.03 12.51
N CYS A 53 -10.26 -1.30 11.52
CA CYS A 53 -9.43 -0.12 11.77
C CYS A 53 -10.27 0.99 12.45
N PRO A 54 -9.85 1.49 13.63
CA PRO A 54 -10.60 2.50 14.38
C PRO A 54 -10.37 3.93 13.86
N THR A 55 -9.37 4.14 13.00
CA THR A 55 -9.12 5.45 12.40
C THR A 55 -9.92 5.58 11.11
N VAL A 56 -10.81 6.56 11.06
CA VAL A 56 -11.51 7.00 9.86
C VAL A 56 -10.76 8.16 9.25
N THR A 57 -10.56 8.15 7.94
CA THR A 57 -9.88 9.18 7.17
C THR A 57 -10.78 9.66 6.04
N SER A 58 -10.38 10.73 5.35
CA SER A 58 -10.99 11.13 4.08
C SER A 58 -10.65 10.12 2.99
N ASP A 59 -11.59 9.86 2.08
CA ASP A 59 -11.35 9.03 0.90
C ASP A 59 -10.74 9.88 -0.22
N GLU A 60 -9.43 9.80 -0.38
CA GLU A 60 -8.69 10.57 -1.40
C GLU A 60 -9.05 10.19 -2.84
N TYR A 61 -9.41 8.93 -3.09
CA TYR A 61 -9.82 8.48 -4.43
C TYR A 61 -11.14 9.16 -4.84
N ASN A 62 -12.08 9.28 -3.89
CA ASN A 62 -13.36 9.96 -4.09
C ASN A 62 -13.29 11.47 -3.80
N LEU A 63 -12.11 12.11 -3.89
CA LEU A 63 -11.91 13.55 -3.68
C LEU A 63 -12.46 14.06 -2.32
N GLY A 64 -12.45 13.20 -1.31
CA GLY A 64 -12.98 13.47 0.02
C GLY A 64 -14.50 13.35 0.17
N PHE A 65 -15.23 12.96 -0.88
CA PHE A 65 -16.66 12.67 -0.83
C PHE A 65 -16.98 11.27 -0.27
N GLY A 66 -16.15 10.78 0.65
CA GLY A 66 -16.25 9.45 1.22
C GLY A 66 -15.40 9.31 2.48
N LYS A 67 -15.61 8.19 3.18
CA LYS A 67 -14.81 7.81 4.35
C LYS A 67 -13.91 6.64 3.98
N ALA A 68 -12.63 6.77 4.30
CA ALA A 68 -11.67 5.69 4.23
C ALA A 68 -11.16 5.34 5.64
N LYS A 69 -10.15 4.47 5.68
CA LYS A 69 -9.49 4.00 6.90
C LYS A 69 -8.00 4.24 6.78
N ALA A 70 -7.29 4.28 7.92
CA ALA A 70 -5.83 4.40 7.89
C ALA A 70 -5.14 3.22 7.18
N ILE A 71 -5.76 2.03 7.18
CA ILE A 71 -5.38 0.93 6.28
C ILE A 71 -6.44 0.79 5.20
N PHE A 72 -6.04 0.92 3.94
CA PHE A 72 -6.96 1.08 2.82
C PHE A 72 -6.44 0.37 1.56
N ARG A 73 -7.33 0.17 0.60
CA ARG A 73 -6.99 -0.10 -0.78
C ARG A 73 -7.47 1.09 -1.58
N TYR A 74 -6.71 1.51 -2.61
CA TYR A 74 -6.99 2.76 -3.32
C TYR A 74 -8.42 2.82 -3.91
N PHE A 75 -8.88 1.72 -4.51
CA PHE A 75 -10.28 1.53 -4.91
C PHE A 75 -10.61 0.04 -5.07
N ALA A 76 -11.87 -0.31 -5.30
CA ALA A 76 -12.37 -1.69 -5.24
C ALA A 76 -11.80 -2.64 -6.31
N GLN A 77 -11.23 -2.12 -7.40
CA GLN A 77 -10.62 -2.89 -8.49
C GLN A 77 -9.15 -2.52 -8.69
N GLY A 78 -8.52 -1.88 -7.69
CA GLY A 78 -7.10 -1.52 -7.72
C GLY A 78 -6.20 -2.74 -7.88
N ILE A 79 -5.21 -2.62 -8.78
CA ILE A 79 -4.20 -3.64 -9.07
C ILE A 79 -2.83 -3.06 -8.69
N PRO A 80 -2.01 -3.75 -7.88
CA PRO A 80 -2.29 -5.02 -7.21
C PRO A 80 -3.40 -4.88 -6.16
N SER A 81 -4.15 -5.97 -5.91
CA SER A 81 -5.25 -6.00 -4.94
C SER A 81 -4.74 -6.15 -3.50
N THR A 82 -3.78 -5.29 -3.13
CA THR A 82 -3.15 -5.23 -1.81
C THR A 82 -3.66 -4.03 -1.01
N TYR A 83 -3.51 -4.09 0.30
CA TYR A 83 -3.77 -2.96 1.20
C TYR A 83 -2.49 -2.17 1.48
N THR A 84 -2.65 -0.92 1.89
CA THR A 84 -1.58 -0.02 2.31
C THR A 84 -1.99 0.66 3.61
N ILE A 85 -1.04 0.85 4.53
CA ILE A 85 -1.24 1.65 5.73
C ILE A 85 -0.70 3.07 5.48
N ASN A 86 -1.54 4.08 5.66
CA ASN A 86 -1.09 5.47 5.70
C ASN A 86 -0.47 5.77 7.07
N ALA A 87 0.85 5.95 7.12
CA ALA A 87 1.58 6.23 8.35
C ALA A 87 1.12 7.51 9.04
N ASN A 88 0.69 8.54 8.28
CA ASN A 88 0.24 9.81 8.83
C ASN A 88 -1.05 9.70 9.64
N TYR A 89 -1.88 8.68 9.38
CA TYR A 89 -3.16 8.46 10.06
C TYR A 89 -3.17 7.22 10.97
N CYS A 90 -2.21 6.32 10.81
CA CYS A 90 -2.14 5.10 11.60
C CYS A 90 -1.79 5.39 13.05
N ARG A 91 -2.65 4.95 13.98
CA ARG A 91 -2.42 5.10 15.42
C ARG A 91 -1.11 4.48 15.90
N GLN A 92 -0.71 3.34 15.32
CA GLN A 92 0.54 2.66 15.69
C GLN A 92 1.76 3.51 15.35
N PHE A 93 1.79 4.12 14.17
CA PHE A 93 2.86 5.02 13.73
C PHE A 93 2.82 6.38 14.45
N GLN A 94 1.64 6.81 14.92
CA GLN A 94 1.48 7.97 15.80
C GLN A 94 1.79 7.70 17.29
N GLY A 95 2.40 6.56 17.64
CA GLY A 95 2.79 6.23 19.02
C GLY A 95 1.62 5.87 19.96
N LYS A 96 0.41 5.65 19.44
CA LYS A 96 -0.75 5.24 20.22
C LYS A 96 -0.87 3.72 20.22
N LYS A 97 -1.37 3.15 21.32
CA LYS A 97 -1.64 1.70 21.45
C LYS A 97 -2.63 1.23 20.38
N CYS A 98 -2.14 0.53 19.35
CA CYS A 98 -2.94 -0.07 18.28
C CYS A 98 -2.31 -1.38 17.83
N GLY A 99 -2.68 -1.88 16.64
CA GLY A 99 -2.24 -3.19 16.12
C GLY A 99 -3.39 -4.13 15.78
N VAL A 100 -4.64 -3.65 15.78
CA VAL A 100 -5.81 -4.50 15.49
C VAL A 100 -5.74 -5.11 14.09
N CYS A 101 -5.24 -4.37 13.08
CA CYS A 101 -5.10 -4.90 11.72
C CYS A 101 -4.14 -6.09 11.66
N ALA A 102 -3.02 -6.05 12.41
CA ALA A 102 -2.11 -7.19 12.50
C ALA A 102 -2.77 -8.41 13.17
N LYS A 103 -3.54 -8.19 14.24
CA LYS A 103 -4.23 -9.27 14.97
C LYS A 103 -5.31 -9.98 14.15
N VAL A 104 -6.04 -9.25 13.30
CA VAL A 104 -7.14 -9.81 12.50
C VAL A 104 -6.69 -10.30 11.12
N CYS A 105 -5.47 -9.97 10.70
CA CYS A 105 -4.93 -10.43 9.42
C CYS A 105 -4.53 -11.90 9.52
N GLN A 106 -5.39 -12.79 9.04
CA GLN A 106 -5.13 -14.24 9.00
C GLN A 106 -3.89 -14.61 8.18
N ALA A 107 -3.58 -13.82 7.14
CA ALA A 107 -2.42 -14.04 6.29
C ALA A 107 -1.09 -13.55 6.91
N GLY A 108 -1.13 -12.86 8.06
CA GLY A 108 0.07 -12.30 8.69
C GLY A 108 0.81 -11.28 7.81
N ALA A 109 0.08 -10.55 6.96
CA ALA A 109 0.67 -9.66 5.96
C ALA A 109 1.06 -8.27 6.51
N ILE A 110 0.64 -7.90 7.72
CA ILE A 110 0.94 -6.56 8.27
C ILE A 110 2.39 -6.52 8.77
N ASP A 111 3.19 -5.60 8.24
CA ASP A 111 4.57 -5.38 8.65
C ASP A 111 4.84 -3.90 8.92
N TYR A 112 4.86 -3.53 10.20
CA TYR A 112 5.12 -2.14 10.61
C TYR A 112 6.60 -1.74 10.51
N LYS A 113 7.50 -2.67 10.20
CA LYS A 113 8.94 -2.42 10.10
C LYS A 113 9.41 -2.32 8.65
N GLN A 114 8.50 -2.41 7.69
CA GLN A 114 8.84 -2.22 6.29
C GLN A 114 9.39 -0.80 6.06
N GLU A 115 10.48 -0.71 5.30
CA GLU A 115 11.15 0.53 4.90
C GLU A 115 11.09 0.68 3.36
N ASP A 116 11.21 1.93 2.91
CA ASP A 116 11.19 2.36 1.50
C ASP A 116 12.52 2.08 0.78
#